data_AF-A0A2W4WX78-F1
#
_entry.id   AF-A0A2W4WX78-F1
#
_cell.length_a   1.000
_cell.length_b   1.000
_cell.length_c   1.000
_cell.angle_alpha   90.00
_cell.angle_beta   90.00
_cell.angle_gamma   90.00
#
_symmetry.space_group_name_H-M   'P 1'
#
loop_
_entity.id
_entity.type
_entity.pdbx_description
1 polymer ?
#
loop_
_entity_poly.entity_id
_entity_poly.type
_entity_poly.pdbx_seq_one_letter_code
_entity_poly.pdbx_strand_id
1 'polypeptide(L)'
;MEIYGESWPVLATTFGLFLLVGFLAQLIDGAVGMAYGVISSSVLLAFGVPPAQVSATIHAAECFTTGASGASHLVHRNVDWKLFWRLAPAGVVGGVLGAYLLTGFDPTFIKAVVVAYLGVLGLFMLTRAMRGPREEPPHLKYVVPVGVVGGFLDASG
;
A
#
# COMPACT_ATOMS: atom_id res chain seq x y z
N MET A 1 -1.41 32.88 25.88
CA MET A 1 -2.39 32.26 24.96
C MET A 1 -2.17 32.82 23.56
N GLU A 2 -0.94 32.70 23.02
CA GLU A 2 -0.53 33.30 21.73
C GLU A 2 0.14 32.27 20.78
N ILE A 3 0.26 31.00 21.19
CA ILE A 3 1.00 29.97 20.44
C ILE A 3 0.17 29.36 19.27
N TYR A 4 -1.15 29.55 19.28
CA TYR A 4 -2.05 29.01 18.25
C TYR A 4 -2.26 29.92 17.02
N GLY A 5 -1.97 31.23 17.14
CA GLY A 5 -2.22 32.19 16.06
C GLY A 5 -1.27 32.06 14.88
N GLU A 6 0.01 31.78 15.16
CA GLU A 6 1.06 31.72 14.13
C GLU A 6 1.26 30.34 13.49
N SER A 7 0.75 29.28 14.11
CA SER A 7 0.91 27.90 13.65
C SER A 7 -0.19 27.47 12.66
N TRP A 8 -1.35 28.10 12.69
CA TRP A 8 -2.47 27.78 11.77
C TRP A 8 -2.13 27.91 10.28
N PRO A 9 -1.45 28.98 9.80
CA PRO A 9 -1.07 29.10 8.39
C PRO A 9 -0.12 27.99 7.94
N VAL A 10 0.82 27.62 8.81
CA VAL A 10 1.81 26.55 8.55
C VAL A 10 1.13 25.19 8.52
N LEU A 11 0.21 24.93 9.46
CA LEU A 11 -0.59 23.71 9.50
C LEU A 11 -1.51 23.59 8.28
N ALA A 12 -2.18 24.67 7.89
CA ALA A 12 -3.04 24.70 6.70
C ALA A 12 -2.23 24.45 5.42
N THR A 13 -1.04 25.02 5.31
CA THR A 13 -0.15 24.82 4.16
C THR A 13 0.37 23.37 4.10
N THR A 14 0.83 22.84 5.22
CA THR A 14 1.30 21.44 5.32
C THR A 14 0.18 20.44 5.02
N PHE A 15 -1.01 20.68 5.56
CA PHE A 15 -2.20 19.88 5.26
C PHE A 15 -2.56 19.96 3.77
N GLY A 16 -2.58 21.16 3.19
CA GLY A 16 -2.87 21.35 1.76
C GLY A 16 -1.86 20.63 0.86
N LEU A 17 -0.57 20.65 1.23
CA LEU A 17 0.48 19.90 0.55
C LEU A 17 0.24 18.38 0.63
N PHE A 18 0.00 17.84 1.82
CA PHE A 18 -0.26 16.41 1.98
C PHE A 18 -1.55 15.96 1.29
N LEU A 19 -2.59 16.80 1.29
CA LEU A 19 -3.83 16.55 0.57
C LEU A 19 -3.58 16.48 -0.94
N LEU A 20 -2.82 17.43 -1.49
CA LEU A 20 -2.49 17.45 -2.91
C LEU A 20 -1.64 16.23 -3.31
N VAL A 21 -0.58 15.95 -2.56
CA VAL A 21 0.30 14.80 -2.79
C VAL A 21 -0.48 13.50 -2.71
N GLY A 22 -1.25 13.29 -1.63
CA GLY A 22 -2.04 12.08 -1.43
C GLY A 22 -3.10 11.90 -2.52
N PHE A 23 -3.74 12.98 -2.96
CA PHE A 23 -4.69 12.95 -4.07
C PHE A 23 -4.01 12.52 -5.38
N LEU A 24 -2.87 13.12 -5.74
CA LEU A 24 -2.12 12.75 -6.95
C LEU A 24 -1.59 11.32 -6.87
N ALA A 25 -1.08 10.91 -5.71
CA ALA A 25 -0.64 9.55 -5.45
C ALA A 25 -1.78 8.56 -5.69
N GLN A 26 -2.99 8.86 -5.20
CA GLN A 26 -4.15 7.99 -5.36
C GLN A 26 -4.67 7.95 -6.81
N LEU A 27 -4.54 9.03 -7.58
CA LEU A 27 -4.89 9.02 -9.00
C LEU A 27 -3.99 8.08 -9.81
N ILE A 28 -2.68 8.12 -9.54
CA ILE A 28 -1.71 7.21 -10.18
C ILE A 28 -1.96 5.78 -9.71
N ASP A 29 -2.23 5.60 -8.42
CA ASP A 29 -2.54 4.31 -7.83
C ASP A 29 -3.83 3.70 -8.40
N GLY A 30 -4.89 4.49 -8.59
CA GLY A 30 -6.10 4.01 -9.26
C GLY A 30 -5.87 3.53 -10.69
N ALA A 31 -4.82 4.01 -11.37
CA ALA A 31 -4.45 3.59 -12.72
C ALA A 31 -3.47 2.40 -12.74
N VAL A 32 -2.56 2.29 -11.76
CA VAL A 32 -1.43 1.34 -11.77
C VAL A 32 -1.52 0.26 -10.66
N GLY A 33 -2.14 0.58 -9.53
CA GLY A 33 -2.52 -0.33 -8.44
C GLY A 33 -1.53 -0.47 -7.27
N MET A 34 -0.34 0.14 -7.32
CA MET A 34 0.70 0.04 -6.26
C MET A 34 1.51 1.34 -6.07
N ALA A 35 1.00 2.48 -6.51
CA ALA A 35 1.75 3.74 -6.54
C ALA A 35 1.58 4.57 -5.26
N TYR A 36 0.45 4.43 -4.55
CA TYR A 36 0.12 5.30 -3.42
C TYR A 36 1.15 5.17 -2.30
N GLY A 37 1.43 3.94 -1.84
CA GLY A 37 2.43 3.68 -0.81
C GLY A 37 3.83 4.22 -1.13
N VAL A 38 4.31 4.10 -2.38
CA VAL A 38 5.65 4.57 -2.78
C VAL A 38 5.76 6.10 -2.71
N ILE A 39 4.75 6.81 -3.24
CA ILE A 39 4.76 8.27 -3.30
C ILE A 39 4.54 8.84 -1.89
N SER A 40 3.53 8.35 -1.18
CA SER A 40 3.16 8.83 0.15
C SER A 40 4.26 8.55 1.17
N SER A 41 4.89 7.36 1.13
CA SER A 41 6.00 7.04 2.05
C SER A 41 7.22 7.93 1.80
N SER A 42 7.56 8.18 0.54
CA SER A 42 8.68 9.06 0.17
C SER A 42 8.47 10.46 0.74
N VAL A 43 7.27 11.01 0.61
CA VAL A 43 6.95 12.35 1.13
C VAL A 43 6.94 12.35 2.66
N LEU A 44 6.23 11.42 3.32
CA LEU A 44 6.17 11.41 4.78
C LEU A 44 7.55 11.18 5.43
N LEU A 45 8.37 10.30 4.87
CA LEU A 45 9.75 10.09 5.32
C LEU A 45 10.62 11.33 5.09
N ALA A 46 10.47 12.03 3.97
CA ALA A 46 11.20 13.27 3.70
C ALA A 46 10.85 14.38 4.71
N PHE A 47 9.63 14.39 5.23
CA PHE A 47 9.18 15.27 6.32
C PHE A 47 9.57 14.76 7.72
N GLY A 48 10.33 13.66 7.80
CA GLY A 48 10.88 13.14 9.06
C GLY A 48 9.89 12.31 9.89
N VAL A 49 8.77 11.88 9.31
CA VAL A 49 7.80 11.02 10.01
C VAL A 49 8.45 9.65 10.29
N PRO A 50 8.39 9.14 11.53
CA PRO A 50 8.91 7.82 11.87
C PRO A 50 8.36 6.71 10.95
N PRO A 51 9.19 5.77 10.46
CA PRO A 51 8.76 4.75 9.49
C PRO A 51 7.53 3.94 9.90
N ALA A 52 7.41 3.61 11.20
CA ALA A 52 6.25 2.89 11.72
C ALA A 52 4.94 3.70 11.59
N GLN A 53 4.99 5.02 11.77
CA GLN A 53 3.83 5.89 11.57
C GLN A 53 3.52 6.09 10.08
N VAL A 54 4.55 6.14 9.23
CA VAL A 54 4.38 6.19 7.77
C VAL A 54 3.61 4.98 7.27
N SER A 55 4.09 3.76 7.57
CA SER A 55 3.40 2.53 7.14
C SER A 55 1.97 2.46 7.68
N ALA A 56 1.77 2.74 8.98
CA ALA A 56 0.44 2.67 9.60
C ALA A 56 -0.57 3.66 8.97
N THR A 57 -0.15 4.89 8.68
CA THR A 57 -1.03 5.91 8.09
C THR A 57 -1.34 5.64 6.61
N ILE A 58 -0.37 5.11 5.86
CA ILE A 58 -0.56 4.72 4.46
C ILE A 58 -1.56 3.56 4.35
N HIS A 59 -1.35 2.46 5.09
CA HIS A 59 -2.27 1.32 5.06
C HIS A 59 -3.68 1.70 5.51
N ALA A 60 -3.79 2.56 6.54
CA ALA A 60 -5.07 3.08 6.97
C ALA A 60 -5.76 3.87 5.84
N ALA A 61 -5.05 4.75 5.15
CA ALA A 61 -5.59 5.51 4.03
C ALA A 61 -5.95 4.60 2.84
N GLU A 62 -5.09 3.65 2.49
CA GLU A 62 -5.31 2.69 1.40
C GLU A 62 -6.52 1.79 1.66
N CYS A 63 -6.82 1.44 2.91
CA CYS A 63 -8.06 0.72 3.23
C CYS A 63 -9.31 1.52 2.80
N PHE A 64 -9.33 2.84 3.04
CA PHE A 64 -10.44 3.68 2.63
C PHE A 64 -10.49 3.89 1.12
N THR A 65 -9.35 4.20 0.48
CA THR A 65 -9.32 4.51 -0.95
C THR A 65 -9.53 3.26 -1.80
N THR A 66 -8.92 2.13 -1.44
CA THR A 66 -9.17 0.82 -2.08
C THR A 66 -10.60 0.36 -1.83
N GLY A 67 -11.14 0.60 -0.63
CA GLY A 67 -12.55 0.34 -0.34
C GLY A 67 -13.50 1.15 -1.24
N ALA A 68 -13.23 2.44 -1.41
CA ALA A 68 -13.99 3.31 -2.30
C ALA A 68 -13.86 2.88 -3.78
N SER A 69 -12.64 2.51 -4.22
CA SER A 69 -12.39 1.96 -5.55
C SER A 69 -13.18 0.66 -5.78
N GLY A 70 -13.12 -0.27 -4.82
CA GLY A 70 -13.88 -1.53 -4.85
C GLY A 70 -15.39 -1.30 -4.89
N ALA A 71 -15.91 -0.33 -4.12
CA ALA A 71 -17.31 0.06 -4.17
C ALA A 71 -17.71 0.60 -5.55
N SER A 72 -16.84 1.41 -6.19
CA SER A 72 -17.06 1.87 -7.56
C SER A 72 -17.14 0.69 -8.54
N HIS A 73 -16.21 -0.26 -8.48
CA HIS A 73 -16.25 -1.47 -9.32
C HIS A 73 -17.53 -2.30 -9.08
N LEU A 74 -17.99 -2.39 -7.83
CA LEU A 74 -19.23 -3.07 -7.48
C LEU A 74 -20.46 -2.39 -8.11
N VAL A 75 -20.56 -1.06 -8.02
CA VAL A 75 -21.64 -0.28 -8.63
C VAL A 75 -21.67 -0.46 -10.14
N HIS A 76 -20.50 -0.49 -10.79
CA HIS A 76 -20.36 -0.72 -12.23
C HIS A 76 -20.49 -2.21 -12.63
N ARG A 77 -20.78 -3.12 -11.69
CA ARG A 77 -20.88 -4.57 -11.91
C ARG A 77 -19.62 -5.19 -12.54
N ASN A 78 -18.45 -4.59 -12.29
CA ASN A 78 -17.16 -4.99 -12.82
C ASN A 78 -16.36 -5.84 -11.81
N VAL A 79 -17.03 -6.81 -11.18
CA VAL A 79 -16.46 -7.65 -10.12
C VAL A 79 -16.57 -9.12 -10.52
N ASP A 80 -15.43 -9.80 -10.65
CA ASP A 80 -15.38 -11.26 -10.71
C ASP A 80 -15.49 -11.84 -9.31
N TRP A 81 -16.70 -12.26 -8.94
CA TRP A 81 -17.00 -12.84 -7.64
C TRP A 81 -16.24 -14.15 -7.36
N LYS A 82 -15.89 -14.92 -8.40
CA LYS A 82 -15.13 -16.16 -8.23
C LYS A 82 -13.68 -15.87 -7.88
N LEU A 83 -13.10 -14.81 -8.45
CA LEU A 83 -11.77 -14.33 -8.07
C LEU A 83 -11.81 -13.74 -6.66
N PHE A 84 -12.77 -12.86 -6.37
CA PHE A 84 -12.94 -12.20 -5.06
C PHE A 84 -12.99 -13.20 -3.91
N TRP A 85 -13.88 -14.19 -3.97
CA TRP A 85 -14.05 -15.18 -2.90
C TRP A 85 -12.86 -16.13 -2.72
N ARG A 86 -11.94 -16.20 -3.68
CA ARG A 86 -10.70 -16.98 -3.56
C ARG A 86 -9.54 -16.12 -3.06
N LEU A 87 -9.49 -14.87 -3.49
CA LEU A 87 -8.38 -13.95 -3.20
C LEU A 87 -8.54 -13.27 -1.84
N ALA A 88 -9.74 -12.77 -1.52
CA ALA A 88 -9.98 -12.01 -0.29
C ALA A 88 -9.69 -12.81 1.00
N PRO A 89 -10.26 -14.02 1.22
CA PRO A 89 -9.95 -14.77 2.43
C PRO A 89 -8.50 -15.25 2.46
N ALA A 90 -7.91 -15.59 1.30
CA ALA A 90 -6.50 -15.96 1.21
C ALA A 90 -5.58 -14.78 1.61
N GLY A 91 -5.88 -13.57 1.14
CA GLY A 91 -5.21 -12.34 1.51
C GLY A 91 -5.31 -12.03 3.00
N VAL A 92 -6.51 -12.13 3.56
CA VAL A 92 -6.72 -11.93 5.02
C VAL A 92 -5.89 -12.91 5.84
N VAL A 93 -5.89 -14.20 5.48
CA VAL A 93 -5.06 -15.21 6.15
C VAL A 93 -3.58 -14.87 6.02
N GLY A 94 -3.13 -14.50 4.81
CA GLY A 94 -1.77 -14.05 4.56
C GLY A 94 -1.36 -12.87 5.44
N GLY A 95 -2.18 -11.82 5.49
CA GLY A 95 -1.91 -10.60 6.25
C GLY A 95 -1.91 -10.83 7.76
N VAL A 96 -2.85 -11.62 8.29
CA VAL A 96 -2.86 -11.99 9.71
C VAL A 96 -1.62 -12.80 10.06
N LEU A 97 -1.23 -13.77 9.22
CA LEU A 97 -0.01 -14.54 9.43
C LEU A 97 1.24 -13.66 9.35
N GLY A 98 1.29 -12.72 8.39
CA GLY A 98 2.37 -11.75 8.24
C GLY A 98 2.54 -10.91 9.49
N ALA A 99 1.48 -10.20 9.89
CA ALA A 99 1.49 -9.37 11.09
C ALA A 99 1.89 -10.16 12.34
N TYR A 100 1.32 -11.36 12.55
CA TYR A 100 1.63 -12.18 13.72
C TYR A 100 3.09 -12.65 13.73
N LEU A 101 3.60 -13.16 12.60
CA LEU A 101 4.99 -13.61 12.51
C LEU A 101 5.97 -12.46 12.72
N LEU A 102 5.76 -11.31 12.07
CA LEU A 102 6.65 -10.15 12.16
C LEU A 102 6.76 -9.58 13.57
N THR A 103 5.66 -9.63 14.35
CA THR A 103 5.66 -9.14 15.75
C THR A 103 6.41 -10.05 16.72
N GLY A 104 6.69 -11.31 16.35
CA GLY A 104 7.37 -12.28 17.21
C GLY A 104 8.89 -12.33 17.13
N PHE A 105 9.51 -11.64 16.15
CA PHE A 105 10.96 -11.65 15.91
C PHE A 105 11.63 -10.33 16.32
N ASP A 106 12.97 -10.34 16.38
CA ASP A 106 13.75 -9.13 16.63
C ASP A 106 13.44 -8.05 15.57
N PRO A 107 12.98 -6.84 15.97
CA PRO A 107 12.58 -5.79 15.05
C PRO A 107 13.70 -5.33 14.10
N THR A 108 14.97 -5.42 14.54
CA THR A 108 16.12 -5.00 13.74
C THR A 108 16.37 -5.99 12.60
N PHE A 109 16.31 -7.29 12.92
CA PHE A 109 16.45 -8.35 11.91
C PHE A 109 15.32 -8.30 10.88
N ILE A 110 14.07 -8.21 11.35
CA ILE A 110 12.89 -8.12 10.47
C ILE A 110 12.98 -6.90 9.56
N LYS A 111 13.32 -5.73 10.10
CA LYS A 111 13.47 -4.50 9.32
C LYS A 111 14.52 -4.66 8.22
N ALA A 112 15.66 -5.30 8.51
CA ALA A 112 16.70 -5.53 7.50
C ALA A 112 16.21 -6.44 6.36
N VAL A 113 15.47 -7.51 6.69
CA VAL A 113 14.90 -8.44 5.71
C VAL A 113 13.84 -7.76 4.84
N VAL A 114 12.91 -7.01 5.45
CA VAL A 114 11.85 -6.28 4.73
C VAL A 114 12.45 -5.24 3.79
N VAL A 115 13.41 -4.43 4.25
CA VAL A 115 14.08 -3.43 3.39
C VAL A 115 14.80 -4.08 2.21
N ALA A 116 15.48 -5.20 2.44
CA ALA A 116 16.14 -5.94 1.36
C ALA A 116 15.13 -6.49 0.34
N TYR A 117 14.03 -7.09 0.82
CA TYR A 117 12.95 -7.59 -0.02
C TYR A 117 12.31 -6.47 -0.85
N LEU A 118 11.94 -5.36 -0.23
CA LEU A 118 11.34 -4.21 -0.91
C LEU A 118 12.32 -3.58 -1.92
N GLY A 119 13.62 -3.53 -1.61
CA GLY A 119 14.63 -3.08 -2.55
C GLY A 119 14.70 -3.95 -3.81
N VAL A 120 14.67 -5.28 -3.66
CA VAL A 120 14.61 -6.22 -4.78
C VAL A 120 13.31 -6.06 -5.57
N LEU A 121 12.18 -5.95 -4.88
CA LEU A 121 10.88 -5.79 -5.52
C LEU A 121 10.79 -4.48 -6.31
N GLY A 122 11.31 -3.38 -5.76
CA GLY A 122 11.39 -2.08 -6.43
C GLY A 122 12.24 -2.14 -7.70
N LEU A 123 13.40 -2.79 -7.64
CA LEU A 123 14.24 -3.00 -8.83
C LEU A 123 13.53 -3.88 -9.87
N PHE A 124 12.87 -4.96 -9.42
CA PHE A 124 12.08 -5.82 -10.29
C PHE A 124 10.96 -5.04 -10.99
N MET A 125 10.22 -4.20 -10.27
CA MET A 125 9.20 -3.33 -10.85
C MET A 125 9.77 -2.35 -11.86
N LEU A 126 10.92 -1.73 -11.57
CA LEU A 126 11.60 -0.81 -12.49
C LEU A 126 11.95 -1.52 -13.81
N THR A 127 12.51 -2.72 -13.72
CA THR A 127 12.85 -3.52 -14.92
C THR A 127 11.61 -3.98 -15.69
N ARG A 128 10.52 -4.29 -14.98
CA ARG A 128 9.24 -4.69 -15.60
C ARG A 128 8.59 -3.51 -16.32
N ALA A 129 8.61 -2.31 -15.73
CA ALA A 129 8.10 -1.10 -16.35
C ALA A 129 8.82 -0.79 -17.68
N MET A 130 10.13 -1.04 -17.78
CA MET A 130 10.90 -0.86 -19.01
C MET A 130 10.62 -1.92 -20.09
N ARG A 131 10.14 -3.12 -19.71
CA ARG A 131 9.94 -4.26 -20.63
C ARG A 131 8.53 -4.34 -21.23
N GLY A 132 7.63 -3.45 -20.83
CA GLY A 132 6.25 -3.38 -21.33
C GLY A 132 5.31 -4.43 -20.69
N PRO A 133 3.99 -4.17 -20.69
CA PRO A 133 3.00 -5.07 -20.10
C PRO A 133 2.89 -6.38 -20.89
N ARG A 134 2.88 -7.51 -20.19
CA ARG A 134 2.45 -8.81 -20.71
C ARG A 134 1.06 -9.10 -20.18
N GLU A 135 0.09 -9.18 -21.08
CA GLU A 135 -1.29 -9.57 -20.77
C GLU A 135 -1.39 -11.10 -20.80
N GLU A 136 -1.04 -11.76 -19.70
CA GLU A 136 -1.40 -13.16 -19.52
C GLU A 136 -2.65 -13.24 -18.65
N PRO A 137 -3.72 -13.93 -19.10
CA PRO A 137 -4.94 -14.02 -18.33
C PRO A 137 -4.67 -14.74 -16.99
N PRO A 138 -5.23 -14.25 -15.88
CA PRO A 138 -4.96 -14.82 -14.56
C PRO A 138 -5.43 -16.28 -14.50
N HIS A 139 -4.48 -17.19 -14.28
CA HIS A 139 -4.80 -18.59 -14.08
C HIS A 139 -5.38 -18.81 -12.68
N LEU A 140 -6.64 -19.27 -12.61
CA LEU A 140 -7.37 -19.50 -11.35
C LEU A 140 -6.67 -20.44 -10.35
N LYS A 141 -5.66 -21.21 -10.79
CA LYS A 141 -4.86 -22.12 -9.95
C LYS A 141 -3.90 -21.39 -9.01
N TYR A 142 -3.43 -20.20 -9.39
CA TYR A 142 -2.44 -19.44 -8.60
C TYR A 142 -3.07 -18.36 -7.72
N VAL A 143 -4.38 -18.13 -7.81
CA VAL A 143 -5.09 -17.07 -7.06
C VAL A 143 -4.93 -17.21 -5.56
N VAL A 144 -5.10 -18.41 -5.01
CA VAL A 144 -5.01 -18.61 -3.55
C VAL A 144 -3.56 -18.45 -3.05
N PRO A 145 -2.54 -19.09 -3.66
CA PRO A 145 -1.14 -18.82 -3.29
C PRO A 145 -0.76 -17.34 -3.41
N VAL A 146 -1.19 -16.66 -4.48
CA VAL A 146 -0.93 -15.23 -4.68
C VAL A 146 -1.63 -14.39 -3.63
N GLY A 147 -2.86 -14.73 -3.23
CA GLY A 147 -3.57 -14.05 -2.15
C GLY A 147 -2.82 -14.19 -0.81
N VAL A 148 -2.45 -15.41 -0.41
CA VAL A 148 -1.72 -15.64 0.85
C VAL A 148 -0.37 -14.94 0.87
N VAL A 149 0.43 -15.13 -0.18
CA VAL A 149 1.77 -14.53 -0.28
C VAL A 149 1.67 -13.02 -0.38
N GLY A 150 0.74 -12.51 -1.20
CA GLY A 150 0.48 -11.08 -1.33
C GLY A 150 0.10 -10.45 -0.01
N GLY A 151 -0.90 -10.99 0.70
CA GLY A 151 -1.32 -10.46 2.01
C GLY A 151 -0.22 -10.53 3.07
N PHE A 152 0.58 -11.60 3.08
CA PHE A 152 1.72 -11.73 4.00
C PHE A 152 2.77 -10.63 3.76
N LEU A 153 3.10 -10.37 2.50
CA LEU A 153 4.09 -9.38 2.10
C LEU A 153 3.56 -7.95 2.29
N ASP A 154 2.28 -7.73 2.06
CA ASP A 154 1.60 -6.45 2.29
C ASP A 154 1.65 -6.06 3.78
N ALA A 155 1.32 -6.99 4.68
CA ALA A 155 1.42 -6.78 6.13
C ALA A 155 2.86 -6.54 6.64
N SER A 156 3.87 -6.78 5.82
CA SER A 156 5.28 -6.57 6.16
C SER A 156 5.82 -5.18 5.82
N GLY A 157 5.12 -4.43 4.97
CA GLY A 157 5.53 -3.14 4.42
C GLY A 157 5.19 -1.93 5.28
#